data_AF-A0A0L8BL92-F1
#
_entry.id   AF-A0A0L8BL92-F1
#
_cell.length_a   1.000
_cell.length_b   1.000
_cell.length_c   1.000
_cell.angle_alpha   90.00
_cell.angle_beta   90.00
_cell.angle_gamma   90.00
#
_symmetry.space_group_name_H-M   'P 1'
#
loop_
_entity.id
_entity.type
_entity.pdbx_description
1 polymer ?
#
loop_
_entity_poly.entity_id
_entity_poly.type
_entity_poly.pdbx_seq_one_letter_code
_entity_poly.pdbx_strand_id
1 'polypeptide(L)'
;MNWITNYVRPKINSMLGRREVPENLWIKCPETGEMVYHRDLEENKWVIPQSGFHMKMPAKARLKDLFDGGIYEALPQPKVAQDPLKFRDSKKYADRLRDSRVKTELEDTIVAGVGRVQGVKLVGVVHEFNFIGGSLGMAAGEAIVKAFEKAIAEKCPLVIFPASGGARMQEGILSLMQLPRTTVAVNMLKEAGLPYIVVLTNPTTGGVTASYAMLGDIHLAEPGAEIGFAGKRVIEQTLREKLPEGFQTSEYLLEHGMVDMVVKRHDIPSTLARVLKILMKKPADAVKLNGGGAEPAALPVAASA
;
A
#
# COMPACT_ATOMS: atom_id res chain seq x y z
N MET A 1 21.84 -52.34 32.66
CA MET A 1 23.13 -51.67 32.42
C MET A 1 23.16 -51.27 30.95
N ASN A 2 22.86 -50.01 30.65
CA ASN A 2 22.87 -49.48 29.27
C ASN A 2 23.75 -48.24 29.29
N TRP A 3 24.86 -48.31 28.57
CA TRP A 3 26.09 -47.55 28.81
C TRP A 3 26.49 -46.69 27.60
N ILE A 4 25.51 -46.20 26.84
CA ILE A 4 25.75 -45.23 25.76
C ILE A 4 25.13 -43.87 26.12
N THR A 5 25.96 -43.13 26.84
CA THR A 5 26.27 -41.69 26.71
C THR A 5 25.11 -40.68 26.74
N ASN A 6 24.94 -40.13 27.94
CA ASN A 6 24.59 -38.73 28.18
C ASN A 6 25.43 -37.79 27.30
N TYR A 7 24.88 -37.36 26.16
CA TYR A 7 25.43 -36.25 25.40
C TYR A 7 24.87 -34.94 25.97
N VAL A 8 25.57 -34.39 26.96
CA VAL A 8 25.29 -33.06 27.50
C VAL A 8 25.64 -32.05 26.41
N ARG A 9 24.62 -31.43 25.80
CA ARG A 9 24.81 -30.34 24.84
C ARG A 9 25.58 -29.20 25.51
N PRO A 10 26.68 -28.69 24.92
CA PRO A 10 27.35 -27.51 25.44
C PRO A 10 26.39 -26.31 25.43
N LYS A 11 26.15 -25.70 26.59
CA LYS A 11 25.56 -24.36 26.69
C LYS A 11 26.60 -23.34 26.25
N ILE A 12 26.77 -23.16 24.94
CA ILE A 12 27.40 -21.96 24.40
C ILE A 12 26.28 -20.95 24.16
N ASN A 13 26.20 -19.96 25.05
CA ASN A 13 25.39 -18.76 24.87
C ASN A 13 25.92 -18.01 23.64
N SER A 14 25.27 -18.18 22.48
CA SER A 14 25.55 -17.31 21.34
C SER A 14 24.98 -15.92 21.62
N MET A 15 25.89 -15.00 21.89
CA MET A 15 25.72 -13.55 22.03
C MET A 15 25.37 -12.87 20.69
N LEU A 16 24.51 -13.48 19.88
CA LEU A 16 23.94 -12.91 18.66
C LEU A 16 22.44 -13.11 18.72
N GLY A 17 21.70 -11.99 18.66
CA GLY A 17 20.25 -11.94 18.82
C GLY A 17 19.55 -13.04 18.02
N ARG A 18 18.66 -13.77 18.71
CA ARG A 18 17.68 -14.64 18.05
C ARG A 18 16.85 -13.76 17.13
N ARG A 19 17.17 -13.79 15.83
CA ARG A 19 16.26 -13.35 14.79
C ARG A 19 15.12 -14.35 14.83
N GLU A 20 13.95 -13.92 15.30
CA GLU A 20 12.75 -14.77 15.34
C GLU A 20 12.51 -15.30 13.93
N VAL A 21 12.64 -16.62 13.77
CA VAL A 21 12.34 -17.31 12.53
C VAL A 21 10.82 -17.44 12.50
N PRO A 22 10.12 -16.91 11.46
CA PRO A 22 8.68 -17.10 11.34
C PRO A 22 8.35 -18.59 11.39
N GLU A 23 7.29 -18.97 12.12
CA GLU A 23 6.90 -20.38 12.31
C GLU A 23 6.65 -21.10 10.97
N ASN A 24 6.33 -20.37 9.91
CA ASN A 24 6.16 -20.88 8.55
C ASN A 24 7.22 -20.31 7.61
N LEU A 25 8.29 -21.09 7.41
CA LEU A 25 9.35 -20.82 6.44
C LEU A 25 8.84 -20.73 4.99
N TRP A 26 7.67 -21.30 4.71
CA TRP A 26 7.12 -21.44 3.37
C TRP A 26 5.73 -20.81 3.29
N ILE A 27 5.46 -20.12 2.18
CA ILE A 27 4.19 -19.50 1.84
C ILE A 27 3.66 -20.12 0.56
N LYS A 28 2.38 -20.48 0.53
CA LYS A 28 1.74 -21.02 -0.67
C LYS A 28 1.29 -19.90 -1.60
N CYS A 29 1.64 -19.99 -2.88
CA CYS A 29 1.12 -19.11 -3.92
C CYS A 29 -0.41 -19.29 -4.08
N PRO A 30 -1.22 -18.22 -4.01
CA PRO A 30 -2.66 -18.33 -4.19
C PRO A 30 -3.09 -18.75 -5.60
N GLU A 31 -2.28 -18.45 -6.62
CA GLU A 31 -2.59 -18.77 -8.02
C GLU A 31 -2.08 -20.14 -8.44
N THR A 32 -0.80 -20.43 -8.21
CA THR A 32 -0.16 -21.66 -8.69
C THR A 32 -0.15 -22.78 -7.66
N GLY A 33 -0.32 -22.45 -6.37
CA GLY A 33 -0.22 -23.39 -5.27
C GLY A 33 1.22 -23.80 -4.89
N GLU A 34 2.23 -23.28 -5.59
CA GLU A 34 3.65 -23.54 -5.30
C GLU A 34 4.06 -22.97 -3.94
N MET A 35 5.02 -23.63 -3.29
CA MET A 35 5.57 -23.18 -2.00
C MET A 35 6.79 -22.30 -2.23
N VAL A 36 6.74 -21.07 -1.72
CA VAL A 36 7.80 -20.06 -1.83
C VAL A 36 8.40 -19.83 -0.46
N TYR A 37 9.73 -19.74 -0.39
CA TYR A 37 10.41 -19.45 0.87
C TYR A 37 10.15 -18.00 1.30
N HIS A 38 9.90 -17.77 2.59
CA HIS A 38 9.52 -16.44 3.10
C HIS A 38 10.58 -15.38 2.79
N ARG A 39 11.88 -15.72 2.90
CA ARG A 39 12.95 -14.75 2.64
C ARG A 39 13.02 -14.34 1.17
N ASP A 40 12.87 -15.30 0.27
CA ASP A 40 12.86 -15.02 -1.17
C ASP A 40 11.69 -14.11 -1.53
N LEU A 41 10.55 -14.31 -0.87
CA LEU A 41 9.39 -13.44 -1.03
C LEU A 41 9.67 -12.01 -0.50
N GLU A 42 10.27 -11.87 0.69
CA GLU A 42 10.65 -10.55 1.24
C GLU A 42 11.67 -9.81 0.34
N GLU A 43 12.71 -10.52 -0.10
CA GLU A 43 13.76 -9.98 -0.98
C GLU A 43 13.19 -9.59 -2.34
N ASN A 44 12.19 -10.32 -2.84
CA ASN A 44 11.47 -9.99 -4.05
C ASN A 44 10.24 -9.10 -3.82
N LYS A 45 10.24 -8.31 -2.73
CA LYS A 45 9.22 -7.28 -2.44
C LYS A 45 7.79 -7.83 -2.34
N TRP A 46 7.60 -9.03 -1.78
CA TRP A 46 6.30 -9.71 -1.70
C TRP A 46 5.65 -9.98 -3.05
N VAL A 47 6.45 -10.12 -4.11
CA VAL A 47 6.00 -10.62 -5.41
C VAL A 47 6.50 -12.04 -5.57
N ILE A 48 5.61 -12.97 -5.92
CA ILE A 48 6.00 -14.37 -6.13
C ILE A 48 6.86 -14.46 -7.39
N PRO A 49 8.13 -14.93 -7.32
CA PRO A 49 9.04 -14.92 -8.47
C PRO A 49 8.51 -15.66 -9.69
N GLN A 50 7.85 -16.81 -9.48
CA GLN A 50 7.41 -17.71 -10.55
C GLN A 50 6.16 -17.20 -11.27
N SER A 51 5.13 -16.79 -10.52
CA SER A 51 3.86 -16.35 -11.10
C SER A 51 3.76 -14.85 -11.30
N GLY A 52 4.61 -14.06 -10.65
CA GLY A 52 4.47 -12.61 -10.59
C GLY A 52 3.33 -12.16 -9.68
N PHE A 53 2.69 -13.03 -8.90
CA PHE A 53 1.57 -12.66 -8.04
C PHE A 53 1.99 -11.70 -6.93
N HIS A 54 1.27 -10.60 -6.81
CA HIS A 54 1.49 -9.59 -5.79
C HIS A 54 0.84 -9.98 -4.45
N MET A 55 1.64 -10.55 -3.55
CA MET A 55 1.21 -10.83 -2.18
C MET A 55 1.03 -9.54 -1.38
N LYS A 56 0.25 -9.61 -0.31
CA LYS A 56 0.13 -8.50 0.66
C LYS A 56 1.49 -8.20 1.26
N MET A 57 1.86 -6.92 1.26
CA MET A 57 3.12 -6.43 1.79
C MET A 57 2.85 -5.67 3.11
N PRO A 58 3.58 -5.96 4.20
CA PRO A 58 3.46 -5.19 5.43
C PRO A 58 3.76 -3.70 5.22
N ALA A 59 3.04 -2.82 5.92
CA ALA A 59 3.11 -1.38 5.70
C ALA A 59 4.51 -0.79 5.95
N LYS A 60 5.20 -1.24 7.02
CA LYS A 60 6.59 -0.85 7.30
C LYS A 60 7.54 -1.29 6.19
N ALA A 61 7.32 -2.48 5.63
CA ALA A 61 8.13 -3.00 4.52
C ALA A 61 7.90 -2.18 3.24
N ARG A 62 6.65 -1.78 2.96
CA ARG A 62 6.33 -0.89 1.83
C ARG A 62 7.03 0.46 1.94
N LEU A 63 7.00 1.11 3.10
CA LEU A 63 7.71 2.39 3.29
C LEU A 63 9.22 2.23 3.13
N LYS A 64 9.78 1.12 3.63
CA LYS A 64 11.22 0.81 3.46
C LYS A 64 11.59 0.59 1.99
N ASP A 65 10.72 -0.05 1.21
CA ASP A 65 10.94 -0.25 -0.23
C ASP A 65 10.74 1.03 -1.05
N LEU A 66 9.79 1.87 -0.64
CA LEU A 66 9.45 3.11 -1.32
C LEU A 66 10.56 4.14 -1.23
N PHE A 67 11.10 4.37 -0.02
CA PHE A 67 12.03 5.46 0.22
C PHE A 67 13.49 5.06 -0.06
N ASP A 68 14.28 6.03 -0.53
CA ASP A 68 15.68 5.88 -0.87
C ASP A 68 16.48 5.32 0.32
N GLY A 69 17.06 4.13 0.15
CA GLY A 69 17.79 3.43 1.22
C GLY A 69 16.91 2.98 2.39
N GLY A 70 15.58 3.07 2.27
CA GLY A 70 14.63 2.83 3.36
C GLY A 70 14.64 3.90 4.44
N ILE A 71 15.12 5.11 4.13
CA ILE A 71 15.29 6.20 5.09
C ILE A 71 14.08 7.14 5.03
N TYR A 72 13.38 7.30 6.15
CA TYR A 72 12.27 8.24 6.28
C TYR A 72 12.07 8.67 7.74
N GLU A 73 11.48 9.85 7.91
CA GLU A 73 10.94 10.32 9.19
C GLU A 73 9.54 9.76 9.35
N ALA A 74 9.33 8.85 10.30
CA ALA A 74 8.01 8.29 10.57
C ALA A 74 7.10 9.34 11.22
N LEU A 75 5.85 9.43 10.76
CA LEU A 75 4.86 10.31 11.38
C LEU A 75 4.34 9.67 12.67
N PRO A 76 4.10 10.47 13.72
CA PRO A 76 3.56 9.96 14.97
C PRO A 76 2.14 9.44 14.77
N GLN A 77 1.83 8.34 15.45
CA GLN A 77 0.49 7.76 15.44
C GLN A 77 -0.47 8.64 16.27
N PRO A 78 -1.61 9.05 15.73
CA PRO A 78 -2.55 9.90 16.44
C PRO A 78 -3.23 9.13 17.58
N LYS A 79 -3.52 9.85 18.67
CA LYS A 79 -4.29 9.29 19.79
C LYS A 79 -5.76 9.63 19.60
N VAL A 80 -6.59 8.59 19.55
CA VAL A 80 -8.06 8.69 19.48
C VAL A 80 -8.72 7.82 20.55
N ALA A 81 -10.02 8.01 20.77
CA ALA A 81 -10.81 7.10 21.58
C ALA A 81 -10.83 5.69 20.95
N GLN A 82 -10.43 4.67 21.71
CA GLN A 82 -10.13 3.33 21.19
C GLN A 82 -11.37 2.43 21.06
N ASP A 83 -12.38 2.61 21.92
CA ASP A 83 -13.63 1.87 21.85
C ASP A 83 -14.78 2.76 22.35
N PRO A 84 -15.09 3.85 21.60
CA PRO A 84 -16.07 4.84 22.04
C PRO A 84 -17.49 4.27 22.16
N LEU A 85 -17.79 3.19 21.41
CA LEU A 85 -19.10 2.55 21.37
C LEU A 85 -19.21 1.34 22.31
N LYS A 86 -18.12 0.95 22.99
CA LYS A 86 -18.04 -0.28 23.82
C LYS A 86 -18.51 -1.51 23.03
N PHE A 87 -18.06 -1.61 21.78
CA PHE A 87 -18.60 -2.56 20.81
C PHE A 87 -18.20 -4.01 21.16
N ARG A 88 -19.14 -4.93 20.99
CA ARG A 88 -18.91 -6.36 21.21
C ARG A 88 -19.69 -7.18 20.19
N ASP A 89 -18.99 -8.09 19.52
CA ASP A 89 -19.58 -9.20 18.77
C ASP A 89 -19.16 -10.53 19.42
N SER A 90 -18.70 -11.51 18.64
CA SER A 90 -18.02 -12.71 19.16
C SER A 90 -16.80 -12.37 20.03
N LYS A 91 -16.18 -11.20 19.84
CA LYS A 91 -15.05 -10.68 20.62
C LYS A 91 -15.29 -9.21 20.98
N LYS A 92 -14.78 -8.76 22.13
CA LYS A 92 -14.78 -7.31 22.45
C LYS A 92 -13.87 -6.57 21.47
N TYR A 93 -14.27 -5.38 21.03
CA TYR A 93 -13.47 -4.61 20.09
C TYR A 93 -12.08 -4.25 20.64
N ALA A 94 -11.99 -3.86 21.91
CA ALA A 94 -10.72 -3.61 22.58
C ALA A 94 -9.73 -4.80 22.52
N ASP A 95 -10.23 -6.04 22.58
CA ASP A 95 -9.38 -7.22 22.46
C ASP A 95 -8.98 -7.49 21.00
N ARG A 96 -9.83 -7.14 20.00
CA ARG A 96 -9.44 -7.20 18.57
C ARG A 96 -8.30 -6.21 18.28
N LEU A 97 -8.37 -5.01 18.85
CA LEU A 97 -7.31 -4.01 18.76
C LEU A 97 -6.02 -4.51 19.41
N ARG A 98 -6.09 -5.07 20.63
CA ARG A 98 -4.92 -5.62 21.33
C ARG A 98 -4.23 -6.72 20.51
N ASP A 99 -4.99 -7.69 20.01
CA ASP A 99 -4.42 -8.77 19.20
C ASP A 99 -3.77 -8.25 17.92
N SER A 100 -4.40 -7.28 17.26
CA SER A 100 -3.86 -6.69 16.02
C SER A 100 -2.57 -5.94 16.30
N ARG A 101 -2.50 -5.15 17.39
CA ARG A 101 -1.28 -4.47 17.84
C ARG A 101 -0.13 -5.43 18.09
N VAL A 102 -0.41 -6.55 18.78
CA VAL A 102 0.61 -7.58 19.03
C VAL A 102 1.07 -8.22 17.72
N LYS A 103 0.13 -8.54 16.82
CA LYS A 103 0.43 -9.20 15.55
C LYS A 103 1.24 -8.34 14.59
N THR A 104 0.95 -7.04 14.51
CA THR A 104 1.54 -6.15 13.49
C THR A 104 2.56 -5.18 14.05
N GLU A 105 2.67 -5.04 15.37
CA GLU A 105 3.48 -4.03 16.06
C GLU A 105 3.15 -2.60 15.59
N LEU A 106 1.87 -2.32 15.40
CA LEU A 106 1.33 -1.03 14.97
C LEU A 106 0.16 -0.63 15.87
N GLU A 107 -0.07 0.66 16.02
CA GLU A 107 -1.18 1.18 16.83
C GLU A 107 -2.54 1.08 16.12
N ASP A 108 -2.55 1.22 14.80
CA ASP A 108 -3.72 1.13 13.94
C ASP A 108 -3.28 0.79 12.48
N THR A 109 -4.16 0.97 11.50
CA THR A 109 -4.00 0.49 10.12
C THR A 109 -3.17 1.39 9.22
N ILE A 110 -2.71 2.56 9.68
CA ILE A 110 -1.97 3.51 8.82
C ILE A 110 -0.56 3.71 9.34
N VAL A 111 0.41 3.60 8.43
CA VAL A 111 1.79 4.05 8.66
C VAL A 111 2.10 5.12 7.64
N ALA A 112 2.65 6.24 8.10
CA ALA A 112 3.05 7.33 7.23
C ALA A 112 4.48 7.78 7.54
N GLY A 113 5.15 8.32 6.53
CA GLY A 113 6.50 8.85 6.66
C GLY A 113 6.82 9.92 5.63
N VAL A 114 7.80 10.76 5.94
CA VAL A 114 8.39 11.71 4.98
C VAL A 114 9.77 11.21 4.59
N GLY A 115 10.03 11.12 3.29
CA GLY A 115 11.30 10.65 2.77
C GLY A 115 11.52 11.10 1.34
N ARG A 116 12.50 10.49 0.67
CA ARG A 116 12.77 10.72 -0.75
C ARG A 116 12.56 9.45 -1.54
N VAL A 117 12.01 9.57 -2.75
CA VAL A 117 11.86 8.50 -3.72
C VAL A 117 12.57 8.93 -4.98
N GLN A 118 13.72 8.31 -5.26
CA GLN A 118 14.67 8.69 -6.31
C GLN A 118 14.95 10.20 -6.31
N GLY A 119 15.26 10.73 -5.13
CA GLY A 119 15.53 12.15 -4.89
C GLY A 119 14.30 13.04 -4.74
N VAL A 120 13.09 12.58 -5.09
CA VAL A 120 11.84 13.35 -4.93
C VAL A 120 11.35 13.25 -3.48
N LYS A 121 11.40 14.36 -2.74
CA LYS A 121 10.78 14.44 -1.41
C LYS A 121 9.26 14.29 -1.51
N LEU A 122 8.67 13.40 -0.72
CA LEU A 122 7.22 13.18 -0.64
C LEU A 122 6.81 12.62 0.73
N VAL A 123 5.50 12.69 1.02
CA VAL A 123 4.87 11.95 2.11
C VAL A 123 4.30 10.64 1.57
N GLY A 124 4.71 9.52 2.16
CA GLY A 124 4.20 8.19 1.85
C GLY A 124 3.23 7.73 2.94
N VAL A 125 2.04 7.27 2.55
CA VAL A 125 1.00 6.76 3.45
C VAL A 125 0.64 5.33 3.04
N VAL A 126 0.64 4.38 3.96
CA VAL A 126 0.42 2.96 3.64
C VAL A 126 -0.56 2.34 4.62
N HIS A 127 -1.53 1.61 4.08
CA HIS A 127 -2.40 0.74 4.87
C HIS A 127 -1.71 -0.56 5.29
N GLU A 128 -1.91 -0.98 6.54
CA GLU A 128 -1.60 -2.33 7.03
C GLU A 128 -2.86 -3.20 6.99
N PHE A 129 -2.98 -4.03 5.95
CA PHE A 129 -4.14 -4.92 5.79
C PHE A 129 -4.22 -5.98 6.90
N ASN A 130 -3.08 -6.40 7.49
CA ASN A 130 -3.09 -7.42 8.54
C ASN A 130 -3.71 -6.92 9.85
N PHE A 131 -3.88 -5.60 10.01
CA PHE A 131 -4.56 -4.99 11.13
C PHE A 131 -6.05 -4.85 10.78
N ILE A 132 -6.90 -5.76 11.27
CA ILE A 132 -8.36 -5.74 11.09
C ILE A 132 -8.78 -5.46 9.63
N GLY A 133 -8.14 -6.16 8.67
CA GLY A 133 -8.43 -6.03 7.23
C GLY A 133 -8.12 -4.65 6.64
N GLY A 134 -7.22 -3.89 7.26
CA GLY A 134 -6.90 -2.51 6.86
C GLY A 134 -8.10 -1.58 6.95
N SER A 135 -9.07 -1.90 7.81
CA SER A 135 -10.34 -1.18 7.90
C SER A 135 -10.13 0.27 8.37
N LEU A 136 -10.88 1.19 7.77
CA LEU A 136 -10.84 2.61 8.08
C LEU A 136 -11.64 2.90 9.36
N GLY A 137 -10.94 3.18 10.46
CA GLY A 137 -11.49 3.71 11.72
C GLY A 137 -11.00 5.12 12.02
N MET A 138 -11.34 5.66 13.19
CA MET A 138 -11.00 7.01 13.64
C MET A 138 -9.49 7.28 13.62
N ALA A 139 -8.66 6.36 14.13
CA ALA A 139 -7.22 6.57 14.19
C ALA A 139 -6.60 6.59 12.79
N ALA A 140 -7.07 5.69 11.91
CA ALA A 140 -6.68 5.64 10.51
C ALA A 140 -7.06 6.94 9.78
N GLY A 141 -8.30 7.41 9.94
CA GLY A 141 -8.76 8.66 9.35
C GLY A 141 -7.94 9.86 9.84
N GLU A 142 -7.67 9.95 11.15
CA GLU A 142 -6.83 11.01 11.71
C GLU A 142 -5.38 10.94 11.19
N ALA A 143 -4.80 9.74 11.07
CA ALA A 143 -3.45 9.56 10.57
C ALA A 143 -3.30 10.00 9.11
N ILE A 144 -4.31 9.71 8.29
CA ILE A 144 -4.39 10.18 6.90
C ILE A 144 -4.46 11.71 6.86
N VAL A 145 -5.38 12.33 7.62
CA VAL A 145 -5.49 13.80 7.69
C VAL A 145 -4.15 14.44 8.09
N LYS A 146 -3.49 13.90 9.13
CA LYS A 146 -2.17 14.37 9.58
C LYS A 146 -1.09 14.22 8.51
N ALA A 147 -1.14 13.17 7.69
CA ALA A 147 -0.21 12.99 6.58
C ALA A 147 -0.43 14.04 5.47
N PHE A 148 -1.68 14.35 5.14
CA PHE A 148 -2.01 15.44 4.21
C PHE A 148 -1.56 16.80 4.75
N GLU A 149 -1.84 17.11 6.01
CA GLU A 149 -1.34 18.33 6.67
C GLU A 149 0.19 18.42 6.63
N LYS A 150 0.89 17.31 6.88
CA LYS A 150 2.35 17.24 6.80
C LYS A 150 2.84 17.47 5.37
N ALA A 151 2.20 16.91 4.35
CA ALA A 151 2.57 17.14 2.95
C ALA A 151 2.45 18.62 2.55
N ILE A 152 1.38 19.28 2.99
CA ILE A 152 1.16 20.71 2.80
C ILE A 152 2.25 21.53 3.51
N ALA A 153 2.53 21.22 4.78
CA ALA A 153 3.56 21.91 5.57
C ALA A 153 4.96 21.76 4.95
N GLU A 154 5.29 20.56 4.45
CA GLU A 154 6.57 20.24 3.80
C GLU A 154 6.64 20.69 2.33
N LYS A 155 5.52 21.19 1.77
CA LYS A 155 5.34 21.58 0.37
C LYS A 155 5.80 20.49 -0.60
N CYS A 156 5.38 19.25 -0.34
CA CYS A 156 5.73 18.09 -1.15
C CYS A 156 4.51 17.26 -1.53
N PRO A 157 4.61 16.44 -2.60
CA PRO A 157 3.55 15.52 -2.98
C PRO A 157 3.21 14.51 -1.87
N LEU A 158 2.03 13.92 -1.98
CA LEU A 158 1.61 12.78 -1.16
C LEU A 158 1.33 11.56 -2.06
N VAL A 159 1.80 10.40 -1.63
CA VAL A 159 1.49 9.11 -2.25
C VAL A 159 0.84 8.20 -1.21
N ILE A 160 -0.31 7.61 -1.53
CA ILE A 160 -0.99 6.65 -0.65
C ILE A 160 -1.09 5.27 -1.28
N PHE A 161 -0.92 4.24 -0.47
CA PHE A 161 -1.08 2.82 -0.81
C PHE A 161 -2.28 2.26 -0.02
N PRO A 162 -3.51 2.43 -0.51
CA PRO A 162 -4.68 1.87 0.15
C PRO A 162 -4.68 0.34 0.05
N ALA A 163 -5.06 -0.30 1.14
CA ALA A 163 -5.29 -1.74 1.27
C ALA A 163 -6.36 -1.92 2.36
N SER A 164 -7.61 -2.12 1.99
CA SER A 164 -8.73 -2.11 2.93
C SER A 164 -9.88 -2.97 2.46
N GLY A 165 -10.52 -3.67 3.41
CA GLY A 165 -11.82 -4.29 3.25
C GLY A 165 -13.02 -3.33 3.46
N GLY A 166 -12.77 -2.05 3.75
CA GLY A 166 -13.80 -1.02 3.93
C GLY A 166 -13.76 -0.30 5.28
N ALA A 167 -14.89 0.28 5.68
CA ALA A 167 -15.02 1.02 6.94
C ALA A 167 -15.03 0.07 8.15
N ARG A 168 -14.46 0.50 9.27
CA ARG A 168 -14.39 -0.31 10.50
C ARG A 168 -15.73 -0.32 11.21
N MET A 169 -16.49 -1.39 11.03
CA MET A 169 -17.85 -1.53 11.56
C MET A 169 -17.92 -1.37 13.09
N GLN A 170 -16.87 -1.75 13.82
CA GLN A 170 -16.82 -1.67 15.29
C GLN A 170 -16.89 -0.23 15.81
N GLU A 171 -16.54 0.76 15.00
CA GLU A 171 -16.67 2.19 15.35
C GLU A 171 -17.88 2.86 14.65
N GLY A 172 -18.67 2.08 13.89
CA GLY A 172 -19.96 2.50 13.32
C GLY A 172 -19.88 3.80 12.51
N ILE A 173 -20.77 4.75 12.85
CA ILE A 173 -20.84 6.06 12.18
C ILE A 173 -19.52 6.84 12.26
N LEU A 174 -18.70 6.62 13.29
CA LEU A 174 -17.43 7.33 13.45
C LEU A 174 -16.43 6.92 12.36
N SER A 175 -16.44 5.64 11.95
CA SER A 175 -15.69 5.16 10.78
C SER A 175 -16.21 5.77 9.48
N LEU A 176 -17.54 5.82 9.32
CA LEU A 176 -18.15 6.40 8.12
C LEU A 176 -17.77 7.87 7.96
N MET A 177 -17.73 8.62 9.06
CA MET A 177 -17.32 10.03 9.05
C MET A 177 -15.86 10.26 8.66
N GLN A 178 -15.01 9.23 8.64
CA GLN A 178 -13.64 9.38 8.14
C GLN A 178 -13.58 9.57 6.63
N LEU A 179 -14.60 9.12 5.88
CA LEU A 179 -14.69 9.33 4.42
C LEU A 179 -14.70 10.84 4.10
N PRO A 180 -15.69 11.64 4.54
CA PRO A 180 -15.68 13.07 4.25
C PRO A 180 -14.49 13.80 4.86
N ARG A 181 -14.00 13.40 6.05
CA ARG A 181 -12.82 14.03 6.67
C ARG A 181 -11.57 13.91 5.80
N THR A 182 -11.31 12.71 5.28
CA THR A 182 -10.16 12.47 4.41
C THR A 182 -10.36 13.09 3.02
N THR A 183 -11.59 13.14 2.49
CA THR A 183 -11.91 13.90 1.28
C THR A 183 -11.60 15.39 1.44
N VAL A 184 -11.92 16.00 2.58
CA VAL A 184 -11.54 17.40 2.86
C VAL A 184 -10.03 17.56 2.87
N ALA A 185 -9.28 16.63 3.47
CA ALA A 185 -7.82 16.68 3.45
C ALA A 185 -7.22 16.56 2.04
N VAL A 186 -7.81 15.75 1.16
CA VAL A 186 -7.45 15.70 -0.27
C VAL A 186 -7.68 17.07 -0.93
N ASN A 187 -8.83 17.70 -0.68
CA ASN A 187 -9.13 19.03 -1.24
C ASN A 187 -8.14 20.09 -0.75
N MET A 188 -7.74 20.06 0.52
CA MET A 188 -6.73 20.98 1.07
C MET A 188 -5.38 20.85 0.34
N LEU A 189 -4.96 19.62 0.02
CA LEU A 189 -3.72 19.38 -0.73
C LEU A 189 -3.83 19.87 -2.18
N LYS A 190 -4.99 19.66 -2.80
CA LYS A 190 -5.32 20.18 -4.13
C LYS A 190 -5.31 21.71 -4.17
N GLU A 191 -5.89 22.37 -3.17
CA GLU A 191 -5.86 23.84 -3.02
C GLU A 191 -4.44 24.37 -2.81
N ALA A 192 -3.57 23.60 -2.16
CA ALA A 192 -2.15 23.90 -2.04
C ALA A 192 -1.36 23.67 -3.35
N GLY A 193 -1.99 23.13 -4.40
CA GLY A 193 -1.36 22.86 -5.69
C GLY A 193 -0.33 21.73 -5.65
N LEU A 194 -0.46 20.79 -4.71
CA LEU A 194 0.48 19.69 -4.52
C LEU A 194 -0.08 18.38 -5.08
N PRO A 195 0.72 17.60 -5.84
CA PRO A 195 0.25 16.34 -6.42
C PRO A 195 -0.11 15.28 -5.39
N TYR A 196 -1.19 14.56 -5.67
CA TYR A 196 -1.67 13.41 -4.93
C TYR A 196 -1.75 12.18 -5.84
N ILE A 197 -0.96 11.15 -5.55
CA ILE A 197 -0.99 9.88 -6.29
C ILE A 197 -1.53 8.78 -5.40
N VAL A 198 -2.46 7.99 -5.93
CA VAL A 198 -2.93 6.76 -5.29
C VAL A 198 -2.30 5.57 -5.98
N VAL A 199 -1.77 4.63 -5.20
CA VAL A 199 -1.30 3.32 -5.69
C VAL A 199 -2.20 2.24 -5.11
N LEU A 200 -3.25 1.89 -5.85
CA LEU A 200 -4.27 0.92 -5.47
C LEU A 200 -3.65 -0.47 -5.32
N THR A 201 -3.81 -1.09 -4.14
CA THR A 201 -3.26 -2.42 -3.84
C THR A 201 -4.36 -3.42 -3.46
N ASN A 202 -3.99 -4.70 -3.40
CA ASN A 202 -4.95 -5.78 -3.21
C ASN A 202 -5.28 -6.07 -1.72
N PRO A 203 -6.54 -5.98 -1.27
CA PRO A 203 -7.69 -5.36 -1.95
C PRO A 203 -7.86 -3.89 -1.52
N THR A 204 -8.52 -3.10 -2.36
CA THR A 204 -9.00 -1.76 -2.00
C THR A 204 -10.51 -1.72 -2.21
N THR A 205 -11.31 -1.75 -1.15
CA THR A 205 -12.78 -1.84 -1.28
C THR A 205 -13.58 -0.93 -0.34
N GLY A 206 -14.90 -0.87 -0.57
CA GLY A 206 -15.85 -0.23 0.33
C GLY A 206 -15.66 1.27 0.46
N GLY A 207 -15.86 1.78 1.68
CA GLY A 207 -15.75 3.22 1.96
C GLY A 207 -14.39 3.83 1.59
N VAL A 208 -13.31 3.06 1.59
CA VAL A 208 -11.99 3.53 1.17
C VAL A 208 -11.98 3.83 -0.33
N THR A 209 -12.49 2.92 -1.18
CA THR A 209 -12.65 3.21 -2.62
C THR A 209 -13.57 4.38 -2.90
N ALA A 210 -14.64 4.55 -2.12
CA ALA A 210 -15.60 5.63 -2.29
C ALA A 210 -15.16 6.98 -1.67
N SER A 211 -13.88 7.10 -1.30
CA SER A 211 -13.31 8.31 -0.73
C SER A 211 -11.89 8.55 -1.27
N TYR A 212 -10.91 8.79 -0.41
CA TYR A 212 -9.57 9.24 -0.77
C TYR A 212 -8.84 8.31 -1.76
N ALA A 213 -9.17 7.02 -1.82
CA ALA A 213 -8.49 6.10 -2.75
C ALA A 213 -8.89 6.30 -4.23
N MET A 214 -9.97 7.02 -4.54
CA MET A 214 -10.39 7.33 -5.91
C MET A 214 -10.41 8.84 -6.19
N LEU A 215 -9.63 9.61 -5.43
CA LEU A 215 -9.52 11.07 -5.55
C LEU A 215 -8.09 11.51 -5.87
N GLY A 216 -7.24 10.59 -6.33
CA GLY A 216 -5.88 10.90 -6.80
C GLY A 216 -5.91 11.75 -8.07
N ASP A 217 -4.88 12.57 -8.25
CA ASP A 217 -4.61 13.18 -9.57
C ASP A 217 -4.22 12.10 -10.59
N ILE A 218 -3.55 11.04 -10.13
CA ILE A 218 -3.18 9.84 -10.89
C ILE A 218 -3.39 8.60 -10.01
N HIS A 219 -4.01 7.58 -10.59
CA HIS A 219 -4.25 6.27 -10.01
C HIS A 219 -3.33 5.25 -10.69
N LEU A 220 -2.34 4.79 -9.93
CA LEU A 220 -1.60 3.57 -10.25
C LEU A 220 -2.30 2.39 -9.58
N ALA A 221 -2.18 1.19 -10.16
CA ALA A 221 -2.63 -0.03 -9.51
C ALA A 221 -1.59 -1.14 -9.67
N GLU A 222 -1.49 -2.00 -8.66
CA GLU A 222 -0.67 -3.20 -8.77
C GLU A 222 -1.38 -4.30 -9.59
N PRO A 223 -0.68 -5.07 -10.44
CA PRO A 223 -1.24 -6.17 -11.21
C PRO A 223 -2.17 -7.08 -10.42
N GLY A 224 -3.35 -7.36 -10.99
CA GLY A 224 -4.35 -8.24 -10.40
C GLY A 224 -4.97 -7.77 -9.08
N ALA A 225 -4.75 -6.52 -8.64
CA ALA A 225 -5.36 -6.04 -7.40
C ALA A 225 -6.88 -5.90 -7.54
N GLU A 226 -7.62 -6.40 -6.53
CA GLU A 226 -9.07 -6.28 -6.47
C GLU A 226 -9.48 -4.91 -5.92
N ILE A 227 -10.22 -4.15 -6.71
CA ILE A 227 -10.60 -2.78 -6.44
C ILE A 227 -12.09 -2.59 -6.73
N GLY A 228 -12.87 -2.15 -5.74
CA GLY A 228 -14.27 -1.86 -5.98
C GLY A 228 -15.10 -1.51 -4.74
N PHE A 229 -16.22 -0.81 -4.96
CA PHE A 229 -17.08 -0.36 -3.88
C PHE A 229 -17.73 -1.51 -3.11
N ALA A 230 -18.48 -2.36 -3.81
CA ALA A 230 -19.10 -3.55 -3.24
C ALA A 230 -18.27 -4.80 -3.60
N GLY A 231 -18.15 -5.75 -2.68
CA GLY A 231 -17.47 -7.01 -2.96
C GLY A 231 -18.24 -7.86 -3.97
N LYS A 232 -17.53 -8.60 -4.82
CA LYS A 232 -18.08 -9.48 -5.88
C LYS A 232 -19.27 -10.31 -5.42
N ARG A 233 -19.12 -10.99 -4.28
CA ARG A 233 -20.16 -11.83 -3.67
C ARG A 233 -21.49 -11.09 -3.48
N VAL A 234 -21.45 -9.83 -3.00
CA VAL A 234 -22.65 -9.04 -2.74
C VAL A 234 -23.33 -8.65 -4.07
N ILE A 235 -22.52 -8.34 -5.08
CA ILE A 235 -23.01 -7.96 -6.40
C ILE A 235 -23.67 -9.16 -7.09
N GLU A 236 -23.00 -10.32 -7.14
CA GLU A 236 -23.54 -11.56 -7.73
C GLU A 236 -24.86 -11.99 -7.08
N GLN A 237 -24.94 -11.89 -5.74
CA GLN A 237 -26.17 -12.21 -5.02
C GLN A 237 -27.33 -11.26 -5.35
N THR A 238 -27.01 -9.98 -5.61
CA THR A 238 -28.00 -8.95 -5.93
C THR A 238 -28.50 -9.10 -7.36
N LEU A 239 -27.58 -9.29 -8.32
CA LEU A 239 -27.90 -9.42 -9.74
C LEU A 239 -28.40 -10.82 -10.11
N ARG A 240 -28.06 -11.84 -9.30
CA ARG A 240 -28.28 -13.28 -9.59
C ARG A 240 -27.61 -13.74 -10.89
N GLU A 241 -26.49 -13.11 -11.22
CA GLU A 241 -25.68 -13.38 -12.39
C GLU A 241 -24.22 -13.59 -11.99
N LYS A 242 -23.47 -14.30 -12.84
CA LYS A 242 -22.02 -14.42 -12.68
C LYS A 242 -21.35 -13.17 -13.20
N LEU A 243 -20.39 -12.65 -12.46
CA LEU A 243 -19.61 -11.51 -12.92
C LEU A 243 -18.62 -11.93 -14.01
N PRO A 244 -18.26 -11.03 -14.93
CA PRO A 244 -17.22 -11.28 -15.93
C PRO A 244 -15.89 -11.72 -15.29
N GLU A 245 -15.11 -12.49 -16.03
CA GLU A 245 -13.73 -12.77 -15.63
C GLU A 245 -12.93 -11.46 -15.52
N GLY A 246 -12.06 -11.36 -14.53
CA GLY A 246 -11.30 -10.14 -14.26
C GLY A 246 -12.12 -8.99 -13.69
N PHE A 247 -13.44 -9.12 -13.46
CA PHE A 247 -14.23 -8.05 -12.85
C PHE A 247 -13.56 -7.51 -11.58
N GLN A 248 -13.49 -6.19 -11.43
CA GLN A 248 -12.81 -5.48 -10.33
C GLN A 248 -11.28 -5.68 -10.24
N THR A 249 -10.60 -6.34 -11.18
CA THR A 249 -9.14 -6.34 -11.20
C THR A 249 -8.59 -5.00 -11.71
N SER A 250 -7.31 -4.78 -11.47
CA SER A 250 -6.62 -3.56 -11.91
C SER A 250 -6.62 -3.39 -13.43
N GLU A 251 -6.49 -4.49 -14.16
CA GLU A 251 -6.57 -4.53 -15.62
C GLU A 251 -7.98 -4.20 -16.10
N TYR A 252 -9.01 -4.76 -15.46
CA TYR A 252 -10.39 -4.43 -15.78
C TYR A 252 -10.69 -2.94 -15.51
N LEU A 253 -10.22 -2.40 -14.39
CA LEU A 253 -10.41 -0.97 -14.08
C LEU A 253 -9.64 -0.06 -15.05
N LEU A 254 -8.47 -0.47 -15.54
CA LEU A 254 -7.72 0.25 -16.57
C LEU A 254 -8.52 0.33 -17.88
N GLU A 255 -9.09 -0.79 -18.33
CA GLU A 255 -9.94 -0.84 -19.54
C GLU A 255 -11.19 0.03 -19.43
N HIS A 256 -11.68 0.27 -18.21
CA HIS A 256 -12.87 1.09 -17.95
C HIS A 256 -12.54 2.53 -17.51
N GLY A 257 -11.27 2.95 -17.61
CA GLY A 257 -10.84 4.34 -17.37
C GLY A 257 -10.85 4.78 -15.90
N MET A 258 -10.84 3.82 -14.95
CA MET A 258 -10.80 4.09 -13.51
C MET A 258 -9.38 4.07 -12.93
N VAL A 259 -8.43 3.48 -13.66
CA VAL A 259 -7.00 3.40 -13.31
C VAL A 259 -6.20 3.96 -14.47
N ASP A 260 -5.19 4.78 -14.20
CA ASP A 260 -4.35 5.38 -15.23
C ASP A 260 -3.24 4.44 -15.70
N MET A 261 -2.67 3.66 -14.77
CA MET A 261 -1.57 2.74 -15.07
C MET A 261 -1.59 1.50 -14.17
N VAL A 262 -1.38 0.32 -14.76
CA VAL A 262 -1.05 -0.90 -13.99
C VAL A 262 0.47 -1.04 -13.95
N VAL A 263 1.05 -1.07 -12.74
CA VAL A 263 2.50 -0.97 -12.52
C VAL A 263 2.98 -2.09 -11.60
N LYS A 264 3.95 -2.88 -12.06
CA LYS A 264 4.59 -3.92 -11.24
C LYS A 264 5.29 -3.29 -10.05
N ARG A 265 5.32 -4.01 -8.93
CA ARG A 265 5.75 -3.45 -7.64
C ARG A 265 7.19 -2.94 -7.68
N HIS A 266 8.05 -3.65 -8.39
CA HIS A 266 9.46 -3.29 -8.59
C HIS A 266 9.64 -1.93 -9.30
N ASP A 267 8.68 -1.56 -10.15
CA ASP A 267 8.73 -0.35 -10.98
C ASP A 267 7.96 0.83 -10.38
N ILE A 268 7.31 0.65 -9.21
CA ILE A 268 6.54 1.72 -8.56
C ILE A 268 7.44 2.91 -8.19
N PRO A 269 8.59 2.76 -7.50
CA PRO A 269 9.41 3.91 -7.10
C PRO A 269 9.89 4.74 -8.30
N SER A 270 10.32 4.10 -9.39
CA SER A 270 10.77 4.78 -10.61
C SER A 270 9.62 5.47 -11.34
N THR A 271 8.45 4.82 -11.41
CA THR A 271 7.26 5.39 -12.03
C THR A 271 6.78 6.61 -11.24
N LEU A 272 6.68 6.51 -9.92
CA LEU A 272 6.33 7.63 -9.04
C LEU A 272 7.29 8.80 -9.22
N ALA A 273 8.60 8.54 -9.19
CA ALA A 273 9.60 9.60 -9.34
C ALA A 273 9.46 10.32 -10.68
N ARG A 274 9.27 9.59 -11.78
CA ARG A 274 9.09 10.16 -13.12
C ARG A 274 7.84 11.03 -13.20
N VAL A 275 6.70 10.49 -12.77
CA VAL A 275 5.40 11.20 -12.78
C VAL A 275 5.47 12.45 -11.91
N LEU A 276 5.97 12.34 -10.68
CA LEU A 276 6.07 13.46 -9.76
C LEU A 276 7.06 14.52 -10.24
N LYS A 277 8.16 14.16 -10.92
CA LYS A 277 9.07 15.15 -11.53
C LYS A 277 8.34 15.97 -12.60
N ILE A 278 7.51 15.34 -13.44
CA ILE A 278 6.68 16.03 -14.44
C ILE A 278 5.69 16.98 -13.76
N LEU A 279 4.88 16.48 -12.83
CA LEU A 279 3.84 17.27 -12.15
C LEU A 279 4.43 18.43 -11.34
N MET A 280 5.59 18.22 -10.73
CA MET A 280 6.30 19.24 -9.94
C MET A 280 7.23 20.12 -10.79
N LYS A 281 7.22 20.00 -12.13
CA LYS A 281 8.10 20.74 -13.06
C LYS A 281 9.58 20.66 -12.68
N LYS A 282 10.02 19.51 -12.18
CA LYS A 282 11.43 19.24 -11.84
C LYS A 282 12.16 18.70 -13.07
N PRO A 283 13.47 19.00 -13.23
CA PRO A 283 14.27 18.42 -14.30
C PRO A 283 14.20 16.89 -14.25
N ALA A 284 14.08 16.26 -15.41
CA ALA A 284 14.36 14.84 -15.53
C ALA A 284 15.83 14.59 -15.18
N ASP A 285 16.14 13.45 -14.55
CA ASP A 285 17.55 13.05 -14.44
C ASP A 285 18.11 12.94 -15.86
N ALA A 286 19.35 13.40 -16.07
CA ALA A 286 19.99 13.30 -17.37
C ALA A 286 19.99 11.82 -17.80
N VAL A 287 19.14 11.48 -18.77
CA VAL A 287 19.20 10.18 -19.43
C VAL A 287 20.58 10.14 -20.07
N LYS A 288 21.46 9.26 -19.56
CA LYS A 288 22.64 8.87 -20.32
C LYS A 288 22.09 8.15 -21.55
N LEU A 289 21.87 8.90 -22.62
CA LEU A 289 21.72 8.33 -23.95
C LEU A 289 23.03 7.57 -24.18
N ASN A 290 22.97 6.24 -24.10
CA ASN A 290 24.09 5.41 -24.51
C ASN A 290 24.39 5.80 -25.95
N GLY A 291 25.57 6.39 -26.15
CA GLY A 291 25.98 6.99 -27.40
C GLY A 291 25.89 5.99 -28.56
N GLY A 292 25.02 6.32 -29.50
CA GLY A 292 24.94 5.77 -30.84
C GLY A 292 24.18 6.80 -31.66
N GLY A 293 24.91 7.79 -32.17
CA GLY A 293 24.33 8.89 -32.93
C GLY A 293 23.52 8.37 -34.11
N ALA A 294 22.22 8.65 -34.11
CA ALA A 294 21.48 8.89 -35.33
C ALA A 294 20.98 10.33 -35.21
N GLU A 295 21.40 11.18 -36.14
CA GLU A 295 20.81 12.51 -36.30
C GLU A 295 19.28 12.37 -36.37
N PRO A 296 18.53 13.30 -35.75
CA PRO A 296 17.09 13.34 -35.94
C PRO A 296 16.82 13.56 -37.43
N ALA A 297 16.19 12.56 -38.08
CA ALA A 297 15.75 12.69 -39.46
C ALA A 297 14.84 13.92 -39.57
N ALA A 298 15.24 14.88 -40.41
CA ALA A 298 14.46 16.07 -40.67
C ALA A 298 13.05 15.67 -41.13
N LEU A 299 12.03 16.15 -40.42
CA LEU A 299 10.64 15.99 -40.83
C LEU A 299 10.46 16.63 -42.22
N PRO A 300 9.84 15.93 -43.18
CA PRO A 300 9.60 16.51 -44.50
C PRO A 300 8.66 17.70 -44.33
N VAL A 301 9.14 18.87 -44.76
CA VAL A 301 8.34 20.08 -44.89
C VAL A 301 7.24 19.78 -45.90
N ALA A 302 5.98 19.83 -45.46
CA ALA A 302 4.85 19.71 -46.35
C ALA A 302 4.92 20.85 -47.39
N ALA A 303 5.10 20.48 -48.65
CA ALA A 303 4.99 21.42 -49.75
C ALA A 303 3.53 21.87 -49.85
N SER A 304 3.32 23.17 -49.65
CA SER A 304 2.06 23.84 -49.94
C SER A 304 1.74 23.78 -51.43
N ALA A 305 0.55 23.30 -51.76
CA ALA A 305 -0.14 23.56 -53.03
C ALA A 305 -1.57 24.00 -52.70
#